data_AF-A0A525JQ44-F1
#
_entry.id   AF-A0A525JQ44-F1
#
_cell.length_a   1.000
_cell.length_b   1.000
_cell.length_c   1.000
_cell.angle_alpha   90.00
_cell.angle_beta   90.00
_cell.angle_gamma   90.00
#
_symmetry.space_group_name_H-M   'P 1'
#
loop_
_entity.id
_entity.type
_entity.pdbx_description
1 polymer ?
#
loop_
_entity_poly.entity_id
_entity_poly.type
_entity_poly.pdbx_seq_one_letter_code
_entity_poly.pdbx_strand_id
1 'polypeptide(L)'
;MTAVSQLKFKLTHYPVSSEKQARAEAMLGEVAELALAMARELAVRARASEDLDETLALTEAFQKTTRVLRLTLALDVKLERAAARDAKDAAREAEAAAARVETIAAMASALPVRDDVWRRKGRVKNLLNRLLWTESEGDEEDFEVLTDDLAARLDEAALSPDFEALPIEVLARRMIADMGLSGAVTLSLCEPPLQDAGGSPPPLADTG
;
A
#
# COMPACT_ATOMS: atom_id res chain seq x y z
N MET A 1 28.27 4.28 34.11
CA MET A 1 26.90 4.31 33.55
C MET A 1 27.06 4.37 32.03
N THR A 2 26.98 3.21 31.37
CA THR A 2 27.38 3.07 29.96
C THR A 2 26.15 2.70 29.14
N ALA A 3 25.62 3.66 28.39
CA ALA A 3 24.55 3.43 27.44
C ALA A 3 25.13 2.71 26.21
N VAL A 4 24.96 1.39 26.15
CA VAL A 4 25.29 0.60 24.97
C VAL A 4 24.22 0.84 23.92
N SER A 5 24.57 1.69 22.96
CA SER A 5 23.77 2.04 21.79
C SER A 5 23.48 0.79 20.96
N GLN A 6 22.23 0.32 21.01
CA GLN A 6 21.69 -0.73 20.16
C GLN A 6 21.49 -0.16 18.75
N LEU A 7 22.55 -0.13 17.95
CA LEU A 7 22.43 0.03 16.50
C LEU A 7 21.69 -1.19 15.95
N LYS A 8 20.37 -1.06 15.84
CA LYS A 8 19.55 -1.96 15.02
C LYS A 8 19.98 -1.76 13.57
N PHE A 9 20.96 -2.54 13.13
CA PHE A 9 21.22 -2.76 11.71
C PHE A 9 19.92 -3.32 11.11
N LYS A 10 19.13 -2.46 10.48
CA LYS A 10 18.16 -2.89 9.47
C LYS A 10 19.00 -3.48 8.34
N LEU A 11 19.34 -4.77 8.42
CA LEU A 11 19.65 -5.53 7.22
C LEU A 11 18.38 -5.46 6.38
N THR A 12 18.38 -4.54 5.44
CA THR A 12 17.48 -4.57 4.30
C THR A 12 17.63 -5.95 3.71
N HIS A 13 16.63 -6.80 3.96
CA HIS A 13 16.54 -8.13 3.42
C HIS A 13 16.43 -7.97 1.92
N TYR A 14 17.56 -7.97 1.22
CA TYR A 14 17.57 -7.96 -0.23
C TYR A 14 16.83 -9.24 -0.65
N PRO A 15 15.70 -9.15 -1.37
CA PRO A 15 15.07 -10.33 -1.89
C PRO A 15 16.07 -10.94 -2.86
N VAL A 16 16.67 -12.07 -2.47
CA VAL A 16 17.33 -12.92 -3.45
C VAL A 16 16.22 -13.30 -4.41
N SER A 17 16.33 -12.90 -5.68
CA SER A 17 15.30 -13.25 -6.67
C SER A 17 15.15 -14.78 -6.67
N SER A 18 13.92 -15.27 -6.66
CA SER A 18 13.61 -16.70 -6.59
C SER A 18 14.39 -17.52 -7.63
N GLU A 19 14.69 -16.94 -8.79
CA GLU A 19 15.53 -17.52 -9.84
C GLU A 19 16.98 -17.82 -9.41
N LYS A 20 17.60 -16.92 -8.62
CA LYS A 20 18.97 -17.14 -8.13
C LYS A 20 19.00 -18.28 -7.11
N GLN A 21 17.98 -18.36 -6.25
CA GLN A 21 17.85 -19.44 -5.28
C GLN A 21 17.62 -20.78 -5.98
N ALA A 22 16.66 -20.86 -6.92
CA ALA A 22 16.40 -22.08 -7.69
C ALA A 22 17.63 -22.57 -8.46
N ARG A 23 18.42 -21.64 -9.03
CA ARG A 23 19.69 -21.97 -9.69
C ARG A 23 20.71 -22.53 -8.71
N ALA A 24 20.84 -21.93 -7.52
CA ALA A 24 21.77 -22.41 -6.50
C ALA A 24 21.38 -23.82 -5.99
N GLU A 25 20.08 -24.08 -5.79
CA GLU A 25 19.56 -25.40 -5.40
C GLU A 25 19.84 -26.46 -6.48
N ALA A 26 19.62 -26.12 -7.76
CA ALA A 26 19.96 -27.02 -8.88
C ALA A 26 21.47 -27.34 -8.91
N MET A 27 22.33 -26.34 -8.76
CA MET A 27 23.78 -26.53 -8.70
C MET A 27 24.21 -27.38 -7.49
N LEU A 28 23.58 -27.20 -6.32
CA LEU A 28 23.85 -28.03 -5.14
C LEU A 28 23.46 -29.49 -5.36
N GLY A 29 22.33 -29.74 -6.03
CA GLY A 29 21.90 -31.08 -6.42
C GLY A 29 22.90 -31.76 -7.35
N GLU A 30 23.33 -31.06 -8.41
CA GLU A 30 24.36 -31.56 -9.33
C GLU A 30 25.68 -31.88 -8.62
N VAL A 31 26.14 -31.01 -7.71
CA VAL A 31 27.36 -31.26 -6.92
C VAL A 31 27.19 -32.46 -6.00
N ALA A 32 26.02 -32.65 -5.37
CA ALA A 32 25.76 -33.79 -4.51
C ALA A 32 25.80 -35.11 -5.29
N GLU A 33 25.20 -35.16 -6.47
CA GLU A 33 25.21 -36.34 -7.34
C GLU A 33 26.62 -36.68 -7.82
N LEU A 34 27.40 -35.68 -8.27
CA LEU A 34 28.79 -35.87 -8.67
C LEU A 34 29.67 -36.35 -7.51
N ALA A 35 29.50 -35.75 -6.32
CA ALA A 35 30.23 -36.17 -5.12
C ALA A 35 29.88 -37.60 -4.71
N LEU A 36 28.60 -38.01 -4.83
CA LEU A 36 28.17 -39.37 -4.55
C LEU A 36 28.76 -40.38 -5.55
N ALA A 37 28.75 -40.07 -6.84
CA ALA A 37 29.36 -40.90 -7.88
C ALA A 37 30.86 -41.09 -7.63
N MET A 38 31.58 -40.00 -7.36
CA MET A 38 33.01 -40.03 -7.03
C MET A 38 33.30 -40.82 -5.75
N ALA A 39 32.49 -40.66 -4.69
CA ALA A 39 32.63 -41.44 -3.47
C ALA A 39 32.45 -42.95 -3.71
N ARG A 40 31.46 -43.34 -4.53
CA ARG A 40 31.25 -44.75 -4.91
C ARG A 40 32.44 -45.31 -5.68
N GLU A 41 32.96 -44.55 -6.64
CA GLU A 41 34.11 -44.96 -7.45
C GLU A 41 35.38 -45.12 -6.58
N LEU A 42 35.68 -44.14 -5.72
CA LEU A 42 36.81 -44.22 -4.78
C LEU A 42 36.71 -45.44 -3.87
N ALA A 43 35.52 -45.77 -3.37
CA ALA A 43 35.29 -46.96 -2.54
C ALA A 43 35.45 -48.28 -3.31
N VAL A 44 35.13 -48.30 -4.62
CA VAL A 44 35.40 -49.47 -5.47
C VAL A 44 36.90 -49.61 -5.70
N ARG A 45 37.59 -48.54 -6.08
CA ARG A 45 39.04 -48.55 -6.32
C ARG A 45 39.84 -48.92 -5.08
N ALA A 46 39.49 -48.35 -3.92
CA ALA A 46 40.17 -48.64 -2.65
C ALA A 46 40.07 -50.12 -2.27
N ARG A 47 38.97 -50.80 -2.61
CA ARG A 47 38.79 -52.24 -2.35
C ARG A 47 39.52 -53.14 -3.35
N ALA A 48 39.81 -52.62 -4.54
CA ALA A 48 40.48 -53.36 -5.61
C ALA A 48 41.99 -53.15 -5.60
N SER A 49 42.51 -52.16 -4.87
CA SER A 49 43.94 -51.89 -4.79
C SER A 49 44.65 -52.95 -3.95
N GLU A 50 45.77 -53.43 -4.46
CA GLU A 50 46.67 -54.36 -3.77
C GLU A 50 47.85 -53.64 -3.10
N ASP A 51 48.06 -52.36 -3.43
CA ASP A 51 49.09 -51.51 -2.84
C ASP A 51 48.56 -50.78 -1.60
N LEU A 52 49.32 -50.86 -0.50
CA LEU A 52 48.93 -50.26 0.78
C LEU A 52 48.90 -48.74 0.69
N ASP A 53 49.90 -48.14 0.04
CA ASP A 53 50.03 -46.68 -0.03
C ASP A 53 48.90 -46.08 -0.89
N GLU A 54 48.60 -46.69 -2.04
CA GLU A 54 47.44 -46.34 -2.87
C GLU A 54 46.12 -46.50 -2.11
N THR A 55 45.93 -47.61 -1.38
CA THR A 55 44.70 -47.85 -0.58
C THR A 55 44.47 -46.75 0.45
N LEU A 56 45.53 -46.31 1.14
CA LEU A 56 45.46 -45.23 2.13
C LEU A 56 45.08 -43.90 1.47
N ALA A 57 45.69 -43.56 0.33
CA ALA A 57 45.38 -42.34 -0.41
C ALA A 57 43.92 -42.32 -0.91
N LEU A 58 43.43 -43.44 -1.48
CA LEU A 58 42.05 -43.57 -1.93
C LEU A 58 41.04 -43.46 -0.78
N THR A 59 41.35 -44.07 0.37
CA THR A 59 40.52 -43.99 1.56
C THR A 59 40.45 -42.56 2.10
N GLU A 60 41.57 -41.83 2.12
CA GLU A 60 41.60 -40.43 2.52
C GLU A 60 40.75 -39.55 1.58
N ALA A 61 40.89 -39.73 0.27
CA ALA A 61 40.09 -39.04 -0.73
C ALA A 61 38.58 -39.34 -0.57
N PHE A 62 38.23 -40.61 -0.29
CA PHE A 62 36.86 -41.02 -0.02
C PHE A 62 36.26 -40.31 1.21
N GLN A 63 37.02 -40.22 2.31
CA GLN A 63 36.57 -39.52 3.52
C GLN A 63 36.35 -38.03 3.29
N LYS A 64 37.26 -37.37 2.54
CA LYS A 64 37.13 -35.96 2.15
C LYS A 64 35.87 -35.74 1.31
N THR A 65 35.65 -36.60 0.30
CA THR A 65 34.47 -36.53 -0.58
C THR A 65 33.17 -36.74 0.18
N THR A 66 33.13 -37.74 1.07
CA THR A 66 31.96 -38.03 1.91
C THR A 66 31.65 -36.88 2.86
N ARG A 67 32.67 -36.20 3.37
CA ARG A 67 32.48 -34.99 4.19
C ARG A 67 31.83 -33.87 3.39
N VAL A 68 32.29 -33.60 2.16
CA VAL A 68 31.69 -32.59 1.27
C VAL A 68 30.22 -32.93 1.01
N LEU A 69 29.91 -34.18 0.65
CA LEU A 69 28.54 -34.64 0.40
C LEU A 69 27.63 -34.39 1.62
N ARG A 70 28.08 -34.75 2.83
CA ARG A 70 27.32 -34.50 4.07
C ARG A 70 27.04 -33.02 4.31
N LEU A 71 28.02 -32.15 4.04
CA LEU A 71 27.86 -30.70 4.18
C LEU A 71 26.87 -30.14 3.15
N THR A 72 26.92 -30.62 1.90
CA THR A 72 25.97 -30.23 0.84
C THR A 72 24.54 -30.61 1.24
N LEU A 73 24.32 -31.86 1.68
CA LEU A 73 22.99 -32.30 2.14
C LEU A 73 22.50 -31.55 3.38
N ALA A 74 23.40 -31.25 4.32
CA ALA A 74 23.04 -30.47 5.51
C ALA A 74 22.65 -29.02 5.14
N LEU A 75 23.30 -28.43 4.13
CA LEU A 75 22.97 -27.11 3.61
C LEU A 75 21.60 -27.13 2.92
N ASP A 76 21.31 -28.15 2.11
CA ASP A 76 20.03 -28.33 1.42
C ASP A 76 18.85 -28.37 2.41
N VAL A 77 18.93 -29.23 3.43
CA VAL A 77 17.93 -29.29 4.52
C VAL A 77 17.79 -27.94 5.26
N LYS A 78 18.88 -27.19 5.39
CA LYS A 78 18.84 -25.86 6.03
C LYS A 78 18.12 -24.84 5.16
N LEU A 79 18.33 -24.87 3.84
CA LEU A 79 17.65 -24.01 2.88
C LEU A 79 16.14 -24.32 2.82
N GLU A 80 15.77 -25.59 2.77
CA GLU A 80 14.36 -26.02 2.82
C GLU A 80 13.64 -25.49 4.09
N ARG A 81 14.29 -25.64 5.24
CA ARG A 81 13.76 -25.10 6.51
C ARG A 81 13.68 -23.58 6.53
N ALA A 82 14.58 -22.88 5.85
CA ALA A 82 14.52 -21.42 5.74
C ALA A 82 13.32 -21.01 4.86
N ALA A 83 13.18 -21.59 3.68
CA ALA A 83 12.05 -21.36 2.78
C ALA A 83 10.69 -21.65 3.46
N ALA A 84 10.60 -22.73 4.24
CA ALA A 84 9.39 -23.05 5.01
C ALA A 84 9.08 -22.05 6.13
N ARG A 85 10.09 -21.39 6.73
CA ARG A 85 9.86 -20.30 7.69
C ARG A 85 9.39 -19.05 6.97
N ASP A 86 10.06 -18.68 5.89
CA ASP A 86 9.72 -17.50 5.10
C ASP A 86 8.28 -17.59 4.55
N ALA A 87 7.87 -18.77 4.07
CA ALA A 87 6.50 -19.00 3.62
C ALA A 87 5.46 -18.85 4.76
N LYS A 88 5.79 -19.30 5.98
CA LYS A 88 4.91 -19.15 7.15
C LYS A 88 4.80 -17.69 7.58
N ASP A 89 5.91 -16.96 7.57
CA ASP A 89 5.91 -15.55 7.95
C ASP A 89 5.16 -14.70 6.91
N ALA A 90 5.35 -14.98 5.61
CA ALA A 90 4.57 -14.36 4.54
C ALA A 90 3.06 -14.64 4.68
N ALA A 91 2.66 -15.87 5.04
CA ALA A 91 1.27 -16.20 5.28
C ALA A 91 0.67 -15.42 6.47
N ARG A 92 1.42 -15.27 7.57
CA ARG A 92 1.00 -14.46 8.73
C ARG A 92 0.88 -12.98 8.39
N GLU A 93 1.80 -12.45 7.60
CA GLU A 93 1.72 -11.06 7.13
C GLU A 93 0.50 -10.83 6.25
N ALA A 94 0.19 -11.78 5.34
CA ALA A 94 -1.00 -11.72 4.50
C ALA A 94 -2.29 -11.78 5.34
N GLU A 95 -2.37 -12.66 6.33
CA GLU A 95 -3.50 -12.76 7.26
C GLU A 95 -3.67 -11.46 8.08
N ALA A 96 -2.57 -10.91 8.62
CA ALA A 96 -2.58 -9.65 9.34
C ALA A 96 -2.99 -8.47 8.45
N ALA A 97 -2.57 -8.46 7.18
CA ALA A 97 -3.00 -7.44 6.23
C ALA A 97 -4.50 -7.56 5.91
N ALA A 98 -5.00 -8.77 5.69
CA ALA A 98 -6.43 -9.02 5.47
C ALA A 98 -7.28 -8.57 6.67
N ALA A 99 -6.87 -8.91 7.90
CA ALA A 99 -7.56 -8.49 9.12
C ALA A 99 -7.60 -6.95 9.29
N ARG A 100 -6.54 -6.23 8.87
CA ARG A 100 -6.54 -4.76 8.86
C ARG A 100 -7.55 -4.19 7.87
N VAL A 101 -7.61 -4.76 6.66
CA VAL A 101 -8.60 -4.33 5.65
C VAL A 101 -10.01 -4.54 6.15
N GLU A 102 -10.31 -5.70 6.76
CA GLU A 102 -11.62 -5.97 7.36
C GLU A 102 -11.95 -4.99 8.48
N THR A 103 -10.98 -4.68 9.35
CA THR A 103 -11.16 -3.69 10.42
C THR A 103 -11.46 -2.30 9.86
N ILE A 104 -10.73 -1.86 8.82
CA ILE A 104 -10.98 -0.58 8.15
C ILE A 104 -12.35 -0.57 7.49
N ALA A 105 -12.76 -1.65 6.82
CA ALA A 105 -14.06 -1.77 6.19
C ALA A 105 -15.20 -1.73 7.23
N ALA A 106 -15.04 -2.40 8.37
CA ALA A 106 -16.00 -2.36 9.47
C ALA A 106 -16.11 -0.96 10.09
N MET A 107 -14.99 -0.24 10.24
CA MET A 107 -15.02 1.16 10.68
C MET A 107 -15.71 2.08 9.66
N ALA A 108 -15.47 1.86 8.37
CA ALA A 108 -16.11 2.62 7.30
C ALA A 108 -17.62 2.40 7.24
N SER A 109 -18.11 1.17 7.47
CA SER A 109 -19.54 0.86 7.47
C SER A 109 -20.28 1.33 8.73
N ALA A 110 -19.57 1.49 9.85
CA ALA A 110 -20.13 2.02 11.10
C ALA A 110 -20.31 3.56 11.08
N LEU A 111 -19.68 4.27 10.13
CA LEU A 111 -19.91 5.69 9.96
C LEU A 111 -21.25 5.89 9.24
N PRO A 112 -22.24 6.58 9.84
CA PRO A 112 -23.48 6.90 9.14
C PRO A 112 -23.10 7.66 7.87
N VAL A 113 -23.63 7.23 6.72
CA VAL A 113 -23.46 7.93 5.45
C VAL A 113 -23.96 9.35 5.65
N ARG A 114 -23.04 10.30 5.83
CA ARG A 114 -23.37 11.72 6.03
C ARG A 114 -23.72 12.35 4.68
N ASP A 115 -24.77 11.82 4.05
CA ASP A 115 -25.29 12.31 2.76
C ASP A 115 -25.52 13.83 2.82
N ASP A 116 -25.97 14.34 3.96
CA ASP A 116 -26.21 15.77 4.17
C ASP A 116 -24.92 16.60 4.18
N VAL A 117 -23.85 16.08 4.80
CA VAL A 117 -22.53 16.74 4.78
C VAL A 117 -21.97 16.73 3.37
N TRP A 118 -22.06 15.62 2.64
CA TRP A 118 -21.58 15.54 1.26
C TRP A 118 -22.34 16.51 0.34
N ARG A 119 -23.67 16.54 0.42
CA ARG A 119 -24.51 17.50 -0.31
C ARG A 119 -24.18 18.95 0.06
N ARG A 120 -23.88 19.22 1.33
CA ARG A 120 -23.49 20.57 1.79
C ARG A 120 -22.13 20.99 1.23
N LYS A 121 -21.12 20.12 1.25
CA LYS A 121 -19.81 20.36 0.61
C LYS A 121 -19.97 20.64 -0.88
N GLY A 122 -20.76 19.84 -1.59
CA GLY A 122 -21.05 20.06 -3.01
C GLY A 122 -21.65 21.44 -3.31
N ARG A 123 -22.56 21.91 -2.45
CA ARG A 123 -23.14 23.27 -2.58
C ARG A 123 -22.08 24.37 -2.39
N VAL A 124 -21.21 24.26 -1.39
CA VAL A 124 -20.12 25.23 -1.18
C VAL A 124 -19.12 25.19 -2.33
N LYS A 125 -18.73 23.98 -2.78
CA LYS A 125 -17.82 23.80 -3.92
C LYS A 125 -18.37 24.44 -5.18
N ASN A 126 -19.63 24.18 -5.52
CA ASN A 126 -20.28 24.75 -6.70
C ASN A 126 -20.35 26.28 -6.64
N LEU A 127 -20.59 26.85 -5.45
CA LEU A 127 -20.62 28.29 -5.23
C LEU A 127 -19.24 28.94 -5.47
N LEU A 128 -18.17 28.29 -5.01
CA LEU A 128 -16.80 28.78 -5.13
C LEU A 128 -16.14 28.44 -6.47
N ASN A 129 -16.68 27.48 -7.23
CA ASN A 129 -16.07 26.98 -8.47
C ASN A 129 -15.74 28.10 -9.47
N ARG A 130 -16.67 29.05 -9.66
CA ARG A 130 -16.45 30.19 -10.58
C ARG A 130 -15.40 31.17 -10.05
N LEU A 131 -15.34 31.36 -8.73
CA LEU A 131 -14.31 32.19 -8.11
C LEU A 131 -12.93 31.55 -8.32
N LEU A 132 -12.79 30.25 -8.01
CA LEU A 132 -11.53 29.53 -8.19
C LEU A 132 -11.02 29.60 -9.62
N TRP A 133 -11.90 29.42 -10.60
CA TRP A 133 -11.55 29.56 -12.03
C TRP A 133 -11.10 30.97 -12.40
N THR A 134 -11.65 31.99 -11.74
CA THR A 134 -11.25 33.39 -11.97
C THR A 134 -9.90 33.69 -11.32
N GLU A 135 -9.66 33.16 -10.11
CA GLU A 135 -8.38 33.31 -9.38
C GLU A 135 -7.24 32.53 -10.04
N SER A 136 -7.53 31.42 -10.71
CA SER A 136 -6.52 30.69 -11.51
C SER A 136 -6.22 31.34 -12.86
N GLU A 137 -6.81 32.51 -13.16
CA GLU A 137 -6.67 33.19 -14.45
C GLU A 137 -7.02 32.31 -15.67
N GLY A 138 -7.82 31.26 -15.46
CA GLY A 138 -8.16 30.26 -16.47
C GLY A 138 -7.09 29.18 -16.71
N ASP A 139 -6.05 29.12 -15.88
CA ASP A 139 -5.10 28.02 -15.84
C ASP A 139 -5.74 26.79 -15.18
N GLU A 140 -5.56 25.63 -15.81
CA GLU A 140 -6.18 24.37 -15.40
C GLU A 140 -5.43 23.70 -14.25
N GLU A 141 -4.09 23.74 -14.26
CA GLU A 141 -3.27 23.13 -13.21
C GLU A 141 -3.45 23.88 -11.88
N ASP A 142 -3.42 25.21 -11.91
CA ASP A 142 -3.67 26.04 -10.73
C ASP A 142 -5.12 25.87 -10.23
N PHE A 143 -6.10 25.71 -11.14
CA PHE A 143 -7.48 25.44 -10.76
C PHE A 143 -7.64 24.09 -10.05
N GLU A 144 -6.97 23.04 -10.52
CA GLU A 144 -6.97 21.73 -9.86
C GLU A 144 -6.36 21.80 -8.47
N VAL A 145 -5.21 22.46 -8.31
CA VAL A 145 -4.54 22.65 -7.01
C VAL A 145 -5.46 23.38 -6.01
N LEU A 146 -6.11 24.46 -6.44
CA LEU A 146 -7.05 25.20 -5.59
C LEU A 146 -8.32 24.39 -5.26
N THR A 147 -8.77 23.58 -6.21
CA THR A 147 -9.94 22.70 -6.02
C THR A 147 -9.66 21.61 -4.99
N ASP A 148 -8.45 21.04 -5.00
CA ASP A 148 -7.99 20.05 -4.04
C ASP A 148 -7.79 20.66 -2.65
N ASP A 149 -7.22 21.87 -2.55
CA ASP A 149 -7.10 22.59 -1.27
C ASP A 149 -8.48 22.91 -0.67
N LEU A 150 -9.43 23.37 -1.50
CA LEU A 150 -10.81 23.59 -1.06
C LEU A 150 -11.46 22.30 -0.55
N ALA A 151 -11.24 21.16 -1.24
CA ALA A 151 -11.78 19.88 -0.82
C ALA A 151 -11.23 19.45 0.55
N ALA A 152 -9.92 19.55 0.75
CA ALA A 152 -9.27 19.22 2.03
C ALA A 152 -9.79 20.10 3.18
N ARG A 153 -9.95 21.41 2.96
CA ARG A 153 -10.48 22.34 3.99
C ARG A 153 -11.94 22.09 4.31
N LEU A 154 -12.76 21.74 3.31
CA LEU A 154 -14.15 21.34 3.52
C LEU A 154 -14.23 20.02 4.31
N ASP A 155 -13.31 19.08 4.09
CA ASP A 155 -13.21 17.85 4.87
C ASP A 155 -12.89 18.13 6.34
N GLU A 156 -11.92 19.00 6.62
CA GLU A 156 -11.61 19.45 7.98
C GLU A 156 -12.78 20.19 8.63
N ALA A 157 -13.39 21.14 7.91
CA ALA A 157 -14.54 21.90 8.42
C ALA A 157 -15.72 20.99 8.79
N ALA A 158 -15.93 19.89 8.06
CA ALA A 158 -17.00 18.92 8.33
C ALA A 158 -16.80 18.07 9.59
N LEU A 159 -15.62 18.12 10.21
CA LEU A 159 -15.38 17.55 11.54
C LEU A 159 -15.95 18.44 12.65
N SER A 160 -16.19 19.72 12.37
CA SER A 160 -16.80 20.64 13.33
C SER A 160 -18.28 20.33 13.57
N PRO A 161 -18.76 20.31 14.83
CA PRO A 161 -20.18 20.12 15.12
C PRO A 161 -21.06 21.24 14.54
N ASP A 162 -20.50 22.43 14.32
CA ASP A 162 -21.24 23.59 13.81
C ASP A 162 -21.37 23.60 12.28
N PHE A 163 -20.71 22.68 11.57
CA PHE A 163 -20.67 22.66 10.10
C PHE A 163 -22.06 22.61 9.46
N GLU A 164 -22.94 21.81 10.03
CA GLU A 164 -24.31 21.62 9.53
C GLU A 164 -25.21 22.82 9.87
N ALA A 165 -24.95 23.48 11.00
CA ALA A 165 -25.71 24.62 11.50
C ALA A 165 -25.32 25.94 10.82
N LEU A 166 -24.06 26.10 10.41
CA LEU A 166 -23.55 27.32 9.79
C LEU A 166 -24.14 27.54 8.39
N PRO A 167 -24.77 28.68 8.08
CA PRO A 167 -25.25 28.99 6.73
C PRO A 167 -24.16 28.81 5.66
N ILE A 168 -24.54 28.36 4.46
CA ILE A 168 -23.61 28.00 3.38
C ILE A 168 -22.74 29.20 3.00
N GLU A 169 -23.30 30.40 3.06
CA GLU A 169 -22.66 31.66 2.75
C GLU A 169 -21.56 32.01 3.76
N VAL A 170 -21.82 31.75 5.05
CA VAL A 170 -20.84 31.96 6.12
C VAL A 170 -19.69 30.98 5.96
N LEU A 171 -20.00 29.72 5.65
CA LEU A 171 -19.01 28.69 5.40
C LEU A 171 -18.16 29.03 4.16
N ALA A 172 -18.76 29.47 3.07
CA ALA A 172 -18.05 29.88 1.86
C ALA A 172 -17.13 31.07 2.11
N ARG A 173 -17.60 32.11 2.82
CA ARG A 173 -16.76 33.26 3.22
C ARG A 173 -15.57 32.85 4.07
N ARG A 174 -15.78 31.90 4.98
CA ARG A 174 -14.71 31.33 5.78
C ARG A 174 -13.68 30.61 4.90
N MET A 175 -14.12 29.78 3.95
CA MET A 175 -13.21 29.09 3.03
C MET A 175 -12.39 30.07 2.17
N ILE A 176 -13.00 31.14 1.66
CA ILE A 176 -12.30 32.21 0.92
C ILE A 176 -11.22 32.84 1.79
N ALA A 177 -11.56 33.20 3.03
CA ALA A 177 -10.61 33.80 3.97
C ALA A 177 -9.46 32.84 4.32
N ASP A 178 -9.79 31.57 4.57
CA ASP A 178 -8.82 30.53 4.94
C ASP A 178 -7.84 30.23 3.78
N MET A 179 -8.33 30.25 2.53
CA MET A 179 -7.52 30.06 1.31
C MET A 179 -6.80 31.33 0.85
N GLY A 180 -7.13 32.50 1.40
CA GLY A 180 -6.53 33.78 1.01
C GLY A 180 -6.98 34.29 -0.36
N LEU A 181 -8.17 33.90 -0.83
CA LEU A 181 -8.71 34.32 -2.13
C LEU A 181 -9.15 35.78 -2.09
N SER A 182 -8.89 36.53 -3.17
CA SER A 182 -9.09 37.99 -3.20
C SER A 182 -10.45 38.42 -3.75
N GLY A 183 -11.12 37.57 -4.53
CA GLY A 183 -12.37 37.90 -5.19
C GLY A 183 -13.60 37.96 -4.28
N ALA A 184 -14.47 38.92 -4.56
CA ALA A 184 -15.77 39.02 -3.90
C ALA A 184 -16.72 37.98 -4.49
N VAL A 185 -17.21 37.06 -3.68
CA VAL A 185 -18.35 36.21 -4.07
C VAL A 185 -19.60 37.07 -4.04
N THR A 186 -20.07 37.44 -5.24
CA THR A 186 -21.42 37.97 -5.41
C THR A 186 -22.39 36.83 -5.15
N LEU A 187 -22.75 36.67 -3.88
CA LEU A 187 -23.88 35.84 -3.48
C LEU A 187 -25.10 36.55 -4.03
N SER A 188 -25.47 36.21 -5.27
CA SER A 188 -26.81 36.48 -5.76
C SER A 188 -27.70 35.62 -4.88
N LEU A 189 -28.10 36.15 -3.72
CA LEU A 189 -29.17 35.60 -2.93
C LEU A 189 -30.31 35.48 -3.95
N CYS A 190 -30.64 34.25 -4.35
CA CYS A 190 -31.96 33.99 -4.91
C CYS A 190 -32.90 34.42 -3.79
N GLU A 191 -33.27 35.70 -3.82
CA GLU A 191 -34.39 36.22 -3.08
C GLU A 191 -35.49 35.21 -3.35
N PRO A 192 -35.98 34.51 -2.31
CA PRO A 192 -36.98 33.48 -2.51
C PRO A 192 -38.09 34.17 -3.31
N PRO A 193 -38.52 33.59 -4.45
CA PRO A 193 -39.55 34.22 -5.26
C PRO A 193 -40.67 34.57 -4.30
N LEU A 194 -40.96 35.87 -4.16
CA LEU A 194 -42.07 36.33 -3.36
C LEU A 194 -43.26 35.51 -3.85
N GLN A 195 -43.71 34.57 -3.02
CA GLN A 195 -44.91 33.83 -3.30
C GLN A 195 -46.00 34.89 -3.29
N ASP A 196 -46.34 35.40 -4.47
CA ASP A 196 -47.49 36.25 -4.68
C ASP A 196 -48.72 35.44 -4.26
N ALA A 197 -49.05 35.56 -2.99
CA ALA A 197 -50.27 35.07 -2.40
C ALA A 197 -51.42 35.90 -2.97
N GLY A 198 -51.87 35.60 -4.20
CA GLY A 198 -53.07 36.24 -4.75
C GLY A 198 -53.18 36.37 -6.26
N GLY A 199 -52.28 35.80 -7.07
CA GLY A 199 -52.46 35.76 -8.52
C GLY A 199 -53.59 34.81 -8.91
N SER A 200 -54.83 35.29 -8.90
CA SER A 200 -55.99 34.58 -9.47
C SER A 200 -55.65 34.17 -10.91
N PRO A 201 -55.82 32.90 -11.31
CA PRO A 201 -55.56 32.48 -12.68
C PRO A 201 -56.43 33.30 -13.65
N PRO A 202 -55.89 33.75 -14.80
CA PRO A 202 -56.66 34.47 -15.78
C PRO A 202 -57.82 33.58 -16.29
N PRO A 203 -59.03 34.14 -16.49
CA PRO A 203 -60.15 33.38 -17.01
C PRO A 203 -59.81 32.85 -18.40
N LEU A 204 -59.96 31.54 -18.58
CA LEU A 204 -59.84 30.87 -19.87
C LEU A 204 -60.79 31.54 -20.87
N ALA A 205 -60.22 32.11 -21.94
CA ALA A 205 -60.99 32.59 -23.06
C ALA A 205 -61.64 31.39 -23.75
N ASP A 206 -62.98 31.41 -23.76
CA ASP A 206 -63.83 30.46 -24.47
C ASP A 206 -63.72 30.76 -25.97
N THR A 207 -62.93 29.96 -26.68
CA THR A 207 -62.86 30.02 -28.15
C THR A 207 -63.88 29.05 -28.72
N GLY A 208 -65.07 29.59 -29.02
CA GLY A 208 -66.07 28.93 -29.87
C GLY A 208 -65.67 28.85 -31.33
#